data_AF-A0A8T5JD07-F1
#
_entry.id   AF-A0A8T5JD07-F1
#
_cell.length_a   1.000
_cell.length_b   1.000
_cell.length_c   1.000
_cell.angle_alpha   90.00
_cell.angle_beta   90.00
_cell.angle_gamma   90.00
#
_symmetry.space_group_name_H-M   'P 1'
#
loop_
_entity.id
_entity.type
_entity.pdbx_description
1 polymer ?
#
loop_
_entity_poly.entity_id
_entity_poly.type
_entity_poly.pdbx_seq_one_letter_code
_entity_poly.pdbx_strand_id
1 'polypeptide(L)'
;MNNSGGSIYDKVIYTVIKDASSYSPIVSSAEGCSWFVEFEDLTNLTFSVPADYSGSGSCSYSPSLVAYNENDAIDVAIYGLLQDIDLDSDLLVDILFSENDLVFTSTEVEGIPFTWDTEAQVRVWQ
;
A
#
# COMPACT_ATOMS: atom_id res chain seq x y z
N MET A 1 -38.77 -34.06 -8.57
CA MET A 1 -38.09 -32.97 -9.30
C MET A 1 -38.79 -31.67 -8.94
N ASN A 2 -38.10 -30.73 -8.31
CA ASN A 2 -38.47 -29.31 -8.40
C ASN A 2 -37.22 -28.49 -8.07
N ASN A 3 -36.44 -28.22 -9.11
CA ASN A 3 -35.28 -27.34 -9.06
C ASN A 3 -35.85 -25.92 -9.16
N SER A 4 -36.03 -25.23 -8.03
CA SER A 4 -36.39 -23.81 -8.04
C SER A 4 -35.20 -23.05 -8.60
N GLY A 5 -35.37 -22.50 -9.79
CA GLY A 5 -34.32 -21.84 -10.56
C GLY A 5 -33.57 -20.79 -9.73
N GLY A 6 -32.36 -21.16 -9.30
CA GLY A 6 -31.32 -20.19 -9.02
C GLY A 6 -30.91 -19.52 -10.33
N SER A 7 -30.70 -18.21 -10.28
CA SER A 7 -30.21 -17.43 -11.41
C SER A 7 -28.93 -18.07 -11.97
N ILE A 8 -28.89 -18.30 -13.28
CA ILE A 8 -27.73 -18.82 -14.02
C ILE A 8 -26.53 -17.85 -14.06
N TYR A 9 -26.58 -16.78 -13.26
CA TYR A 9 -25.54 -15.77 -13.12
C TYR A 9 -25.45 -15.29 -11.67
N ASP A 10 -24.96 -16.12 -10.76
CA ASP A 10 -24.34 -15.63 -9.53
C ASP A 10 -22.96 -15.10 -9.88
N LYS A 11 -22.92 -13.85 -10.31
CA LYS A 11 -21.69 -13.12 -10.59
C LYS A 11 -21.67 -11.87 -9.74
N VAL A 12 -21.08 -11.97 -8.55
CA VAL A 12 -20.63 -10.80 -7.81
C VAL A 12 -19.20 -10.54 -8.25
N ILE A 13 -19.03 -9.73 -9.30
CA ILE A 13 -17.75 -9.03 -9.49
C ILE A 13 -17.88 -7.73 -8.71
N TYR A 14 -17.20 -7.64 -7.58
CA TYR A 14 -16.75 -6.37 -7.06
C TYR A 14 -15.32 -6.18 -7.56
N THR A 15 -15.10 -5.19 -8.41
CA THR A 15 -13.77 -4.62 -8.57
C THR A 15 -13.84 -3.33 -7.79
N VAL A 16 -13.40 -3.36 -6.53
CA VAL A 16 -13.21 -2.10 -5.80
C VAL A 16 -11.93 -1.49 -6.37
N ILE A 17 -12.08 -0.72 -7.46
CA ILE A 17 -11.07 0.28 -7.81
C ILE A 17 -11.25 1.38 -6.78
N LYS A 18 -10.64 1.20 -5.60
CA LYS A 18 -10.52 2.27 -4.62
C LYS A 18 -9.21 2.96 -4.95
N ASP A 19 -9.29 4.19 -5.44
CA ASP A 19 -8.18 5.11 -5.29
C ASP A 19 -7.95 5.23 -3.77
N ALA A 20 -6.93 4.54 -3.26
CA ALA A 20 -6.50 4.66 -1.89
C ALA A 20 -5.33 5.64 -1.87
N SER A 21 -5.43 6.64 -1.00
CA SER A 21 -4.32 7.54 -0.73
C SER A 21 -4.13 7.69 0.76
N SER A 22 -2.86 7.70 1.17
CA SER A 22 -2.46 7.89 2.56
C SER A 22 -1.36 8.93 2.64
N TYR A 23 -1.38 9.68 3.73
CA TYR A 23 -0.47 10.79 4.02
C TYR A 23 0.28 10.53 5.31
N SER A 24 1.51 10.99 5.39
CA SER A 24 2.27 10.99 6.64
C SER A 24 2.06 12.28 7.44
N PRO A 25 2.13 12.22 8.78
CA PRO A 25 2.35 13.43 9.57
C PRO A 25 3.75 13.98 9.30
N ILE A 26 3.98 15.23 9.69
CA ILE A 26 5.30 15.86 9.60
C ILE A 26 6.29 15.12 10.52
N VAL A 27 7.32 14.49 9.94
CA VAL A 27 8.35 13.71 10.64
C VAL A 27 9.78 14.13 10.24
N SER A 28 10.80 13.43 10.75
CA SER A 28 12.20 13.85 10.67
C SER A 28 12.99 13.35 9.45
N SER A 29 12.46 12.41 8.68
CA SER A 29 13.07 11.91 7.44
C SER A 29 12.03 11.58 6.37
N ALA A 30 12.51 11.35 5.15
CA ALA A 30 11.73 10.90 4.00
C ALA A 30 12.64 10.11 3.03
N GLU A 31 13.35 9.12 3.56
CA GLU A 31 14.32 8.29 2.83
C GLU A 31 13.65 7.10 2.12
N GLY A 32 12.62 6.51 2.73
CA GLY A 32 11.97 5.30 2.25
C GLY A 32 12.74 4.00 2.52
N CYS A 33 12.26 2.90 1.93
CA CYS A 33 12.79 1.55 2.15
C CYS A 33 12.34 0.55 1.06
N SER A 34 12.89 -0.66 1.09
CA SER A 34 12.36 -1.79 0.32
C SER A 34 11.24 -2.50 1.09
N TRP A 35 10.03 -2.47 0.56
CA TRP A 35 8.83 -3.08 1.12
C TRP A 35 8.67 -4.54 0.71
N PHE A 36 8.38 -5.39 1.68
CA PHE A 36 7.84 -6.73 1.51
C PHE A 36 6.35 -6.72 1.89
N VAL A 37 5.48 -7.18 1.00
CA VAL A 37 4.02 -7.21 1.20
C VAL A 37 3.49 -8.60 0.87
N GLU A 38 2.64 -9.14 1.74
CA GLU A 38 1.88 -10.37 1.50
C GLU A 38 0.42 -10.04 1.12
N PHE A 39 -0.12 -10.80 0.18
CA PHE A 39 -1.49 -10.65 -0.31
C PHE A 39 -2.38 -11.80 0.17
N GLU A 40 -3.69 -11.57 0.12
CA GLU A 40 -4.72 -12.53 0.51
C GLU A 40 -4.69 -13.82 -0.32
N ASP A 41 -4.17 -13.77 -1.55
CA ASP A 41 -3.99 -14.93 -2.42
C ASP A 41 -2.73 -15.76 -2.12
N LEU A 42 -2.05 -15.45 -1.01
CA LEU A 42 -0.79 -16.05 -0.54
C LEU A 42 0.42 -15.75 -1.43
N THR A 43 0.31 -14.80 -2.37
CA THR A 43 1.46 -14.27 -3.08
C THR A 43 2.13 -13.15 -2.27
N ASN A 44 3.33 -12.76 -2.69
CA ASN A 44 4.05 -11.63 -2.11
C ASN A 44 4.69 -10.78 -3.19
N LEU A 45 4.95 -9.52 -2.85
CA LEU A 45 5.67 -8.57 -3.66
C LEU A 45 6.77 -7.93 -2.83
N THR A 46 7.95 -7.79 -3.44
CA THR A 46 9.01 -6.94 -2.91
C THR A 46 9.25 -5.80 -3.87
N PHE A 47 9.24 -4.58 -3.37
CA PHE A 47 9.45 -3.37 -4.16
C PHE A 47 10.17 -2.29 -3.37
N SER A 48 10.62 -1.24 -4.03
CA SER A 48 11.29 -0.11 -3.38
C SER A 48 10.45 1.15 -3.47
N VAL A 49 10.37 1.89 -2.36
CA VAL A 49 9.76 3.22 -2.34
C VAL A 49 10.72 4.17 -1.65
N PRO A 50 11.22 5.22 -2.34
CA PRO A 50 11.05 5.51 -3.77
C PRO A 50 11.59 4.40 -4.71
N ALA A 51 11.18 4.41 -5.98
CA ALA A 51 11.62 3.40 -6.96
C ALA A 51 13.14 3.38 -7.20
N ASP A 52 13.81 4.51 -6.98
CA ASP A 52 15.27 4.68 -7.05
C ASP A 52 15.97 4.56 -5.69
N TYR A 53 15.26 4.07 -4.66
CA TYR A 53 15.84 3.82 -3.35
C TYR A 53 17.09 2.92 -3.46
N SER A 54 18.21 3.43 -2.95
CA SER A 54 19.52 2.77 -3.00
C SER A 54 20.09 2.48 -1.60
N GLY A 55 19.28 2.71 -0.55
CA GLY A 55 19.64 2.42 0.82
C GLY A 55 19.50 0.92 1.16
N SER A 56 19.76 0.59 2.43
CA SER A 56 19.67 -0.78 2.95
C SER A 56 18.44 -1.00 3.86
N GLY A 57 17.54 -0.03 3.95
CA GLY A 57 16.32 -0.10 4.74
C GLY A 57 15.36 -1.13 4.17
N SER A 58 14.68 -1.85 5.06
CA SER A 58 13.68 -2.87 4.71
C SER A 58 12.44 -2.65 5.56
N CYS A 59 11.29 -2.68 4.90
CA CYS A 59 9.98 -2.57 5.50
C CYS A 59 9.14 -3.80 5.17
N SER A 60 8.13 -4.08 5.98
CA SER A 60 7.30 -5.27 5.86
C SER A 60 5.87 -4.98 6.27
N TYR A 61 4.93 -5.46 5.48
CA TYR A 61 3.51 -5.56 5.80
C TYR A 61 3.07 -7.01 5.57
N SER A 62 3.10 -7.81 6.64
CA SER A 62 2.63 -9.19 6.64
C SER A 62 2.17 -9.60 8.04
N PRO A 63 1.39 -10.69 8.17
CA PRO A 63 1.03 -11.24 9.47
C PRO A 63 2.24 -11.72 10.28
N SER A 64 3.34 -12.06 9.60
CA SER A 64 4.58 -12.52 10.23
C SER A 64 5.43 -11.37 10.82
N LEU A 65 5.39 -10.20 10.17
CA LEU A 65 6.16 -9.02 10.55
C LEU A 65 5.54 -7.76 9.93
N VAL A 66 5.24 -6.79 10.80
CA VAL A 66 5.01 -5.39 10.43
C VAL A 66 6.22 -4.59 10.88
N ALA A 67 6.92 -3.96 9.94
CA ALA A 67 8.13 -3.17 10.22
C ALA A 67 8.26 -2.00 9.25
N TYR A 68 8.41 -0.79 9.77
CA TYR A 68 8.63 0.44 9.01
C TYR A 68 9.21 1.52 9.95
N ASN A 69 9.82 2.58 9.42
CA ASN A 69 10.32 3.69 10.24
C ASN A 69 9.22 4.73 10.48
N GLU A 70 8.69 4.79 11.70
CA GLU A 70 7.66 5.77 12.09
C GLU A 70 8.14 7.24 12.03
N ASN A 71 9.46 7.47 11.94
CA ASN A 71 10.04 8.80 11.78
C ASN A 71 10.34 9.14 10.30
N ASP A 72 9.96 8.26 9.37
CA ASP A 72 10.11 8.44 7.93
C ASP A 72 8.75 8.67 7.24
N ALA A 73 8.62 9.81 6.58
CA ALA A 73 7.38 10.26 5.98
C ALA A 73 6.91 9.34 4.86
N ILE A 74 7.85 8.70 4.15
CA ILE A 74 7.55 7.79 3.04
C ILE A 74 7.01 6.48 3.61
N ASP A 75 7.71 5.93 4.59
CA ASP A 75 7.34 4.67 5.23
C ASP A 75 5.96 4.75 5.87
N VAL A 76 5.67 5.85 6.59
CA VAL A 76 4.36 6.06 7.24
C VAL A 76 3.23 6.18 6.21
N ALA A 77 3.45 6.90 5.11
CA ALA A 77 2.47 7.05 4.05
C ALA A 77 2.16 5.69 3.38
N ILE A 78 3.20 4.91 3.06
CA ILE A 78 3.04 3.57 2.47
C ILE A 78 2.37 2.61 3.45
N TYR A 79 2.75 2.62 4.72
CA TYR A 79 2.10 1.80 5.73
C TYR A 79 0.59 2.10 5.81
N GLY A 80 0.21 3.38 5.90
CA GLY A 80 -1.21 3.76 5.95
C GLY A 80 -1.95 3.41 4.66
N LEU A 81 -1.30 3.49 3.50
CA LEU A 81 -1.88 3.07 2.22
C LEU A 81 -2.17 1.57 2.23
N LEU A 82 -1.22 0.75 2.68
CA LEU A 82 -1.37 -0.72 2.78
C LEU A 82 -2.49 -1.08 3.75
N GLN A 83 -2.64 -0.36 4.87
CA GLN A 83 -3.78 -0.52 5.78
C GLN A 83 -5.12 -0.15 5.13
N ASP A 84 -5.17 0.86 4.28
CA ASP A 84 -6.42 1.31 3.64
C ASP A 84 -6.94 0.35 2.56
N ILE A 85 -6.07 -0.53 2.06
CA ILE A 85 -6.35 -1.56 1.04
C ILE A 85 -6.36 -2.99 1.60
N ASP A 86 -6.00 -3.16 2.87
CA ASP A 86 -6.28 -4.33 3.71
C ASP A 86 -7.67 -4.12 4.36
N LEU A 87 -8.68 -4.67 3.69
CA LEU A 87 -10.10 -4.37 3.90
C LEU A 87 -10.69 -5.10 5.12
N ASP A 88 -10.07 -6.17 5.57
CA ASP A 88 -10.49 -6.92 6.75
C ASP A 88 -9.50 -6.87 7.93
N SER A 89 -8.38 -6.16 7.74
CA SER A 89 -7.37 -5.81 8.75
C SER A 89 -6.66 -7.04 9.32
N ASP A 90 -6.36 -8.02 8.48
CA ASP A 90 -5.66 -9.25 8.86
C ASP A 90 -4.15 -9.22 8.56
N LEU A 91 -3.65 -8.09 8.05
CA LEU A 91 -2.27 -7.83 7.62
C LEU A 91 -1.89 -8.48 6.29
N LEU A 92 -2.87 -8.95 5.52
CA LEU A 92 -2.74 -9.31 4.12
C LEU A 92 -3.44 -8.25 3.27
N VAL A 93 -2.86 -7.93 2.12
CA VAL A 93 -3.47 -6.96 1.21
C VAL A 93 -4.49 -7.65 0.29
N ASP A 94 -5.74 -7.18 0.29
CA ASP A 94 -6.80 -7.69 -0.58
C ASP A 94 -6.61 -7.32 -2.06
N ILE A 95 -6.02 -6.16 -2.32
CA ILE A 95 -5.87 -5.61 -3.67
C ILE A 95 -4.52 -6.02 -4.26
N LEU A 96 -4.55 -6.94 -5.23
CA LEU A 96 -3.36 -7.29 -6.01
C LEU A 96 -2.89 -6.09 -6.86
N PHE A 97 -1.61 -5.72 -6.70
CA PHE A 97 -0.94 -4.68 -7.48
C PHE A 97 0.49 -5.10 -7.83
N SER A 98 1.07 -4.45 -8.85
CA SER A 98 2.50 -4.53 -9.16
C SER A 98 3.19 -3.20 -8.88
N GLU A 99 4.52 -3.16 -8.97
CA GLU A 99 5.30 -1.92 -8.84
C GLU A 99 4.82 -0.81 -9.79
N ASN A 100 4.32 -1.17 -10.98
CA ASN A 100 3.84 -0.22 -11.98
C ASN A 100 2.46 0.38 -11.64
N ASP A 101 1.72 -0.25 -10.74
CA ASP A 101 0.40 0.19 -10.30
C ASP A 101 0.50 1.15 -9.09
N LEU A 102 1.69 1.33 -8.51
CA LEU A 102 1.93 2.24 -7.41
C LEU A 102 2.38 3.61 -7.93
N VAL A 103 1.64 4.66 -7.57
CA VAL A 103 2.02 6.05 -7.84
C VAL A 103 2.28 6.74 -6.53
N PHE A 104 3.52 7.11 -6.30
CA PHE A 104 3.95 7.77 -5.08
C PHE A 104 4.42 9.19 -5.40
N THR A 105 3.94 10.18 -4.62
CA THR A 105 4.40 11.57 -4.76
C THR A 105 4.78 12.10 -3.38
N SER A 106 6.09 12.30 -3.16
CA SER A 106 6.57 13.02 -1.97
C SER A 106 6.73 14.50 -2.29
N THR A 107 6.26 15.37 -1.39
CA THR A 107 6.44 16.82 -1.50
C THR A 107 7.26 17.33 -0.32
N GLU A 108 8.41 17.94 -0.62
CA GLU A 108 9.22 18.65 0.37
C GLU A 108 8.75 20.11 0.48
N VAL A 109 8.44 20.56 1.69
CA VAL A 109 8.08 21.96 1.99
C VAL A 109 9.29 22.67 2.61
N GLU A 110 10.08 23.38 1.81
CA GLU A 110 11.22 24.17 2.32
C GLU A 110 10.80 25.31 3.27
N GLY A 111 11.45 25.42 4.44
CA GLY A 111 11.39 26.62 5.30
C GLY A 111 10.83 26.45 6.72
N ILE A 112 10.52 25.23 7.16
CA ILE A 112 10.01 24.90 8.51
C ILE A 112 10.93 23.82 9.13
N PRO A 113 11.13 23.71 10.47
CA PRO A 113 12.11 22.76 11.03
C PRO A 113 11.86 21.26 10.78
N PHE A 114 10.68 20.90 10.26
CA PHE A 114 10.30 19.54 9.84
C PHE A 114 9.46 19.66 8.56
N THR A 115 9.91 19.11 7.43
CA THR A 115 9.54 19.59 6.08
C THR A 115 8.85 18.58 5.14
N TRP A 116 8.57 17.35 5.58
CA TRP A 116 8.08 16.30 4.67
C TRP A 116 6.62 15.93 4.94
N ASP A 117 5.81 16.01 3.89
CA ASP A 117 4.47 15.40 3.76
C ASP A 117 4.46 14.61 2.45
N THR A 118 3.92 13.40 2.50
CA THR A 118 4.04 12.42 1.42
C THR A 118 2.72 11.73 1.18
N GLU A 119 2.25 11.75 -0.07
CA GLU A 119 1.06 11.06 -0.49
C GLU A 119 1.42 9.81 -1.31
N ALA A 120 1.00 8.64 -0.83
CA ALA A 120 1.10 7.39 -1.57
C ALA A 120 -0.25 7.04 -2.19
N GLN A 121 -0.28 6.60 -3.46
CA GLN A 121 -1.50 6.17 -4.15
C GLN A 121 -1.31 4.80 -4.86
N VAL A 122 -2.36 3.98 -4.88
CA VAL A 122 -2.45 2.81 -5.80
C VAL A 122 -3.36 3.17 -6.98
N ARG A 123 -2.93 2.92 -8.22
CA ARG A 123 -3.70 3.04 -9.46
C ARG A 123 -3.50 1.81 -10.35
N VAL A 124 -4.48 0.91 -10.36
CA VAL A 124 -4.48 -0.29 -11.22
C VAL A 124 -5.02 0.06 -12.60
N TRP A 125 -4.22 -0.14 -13.66
CA TRP A 125 -4.64 0.08 -15.04
C TRP A 125 -5.10 -1.22 -15.73
N GLN A 126 -6.21 -1.16 -16.48
CA GLN A 126 -6.68 -2.25 -17.37
C GLN A 126 -6.09 -2.16 -18.78
#